data_AF-A0A7Y0U3P7-F1
#
_entry.id   AF-A0A7Y0U3P7-F1
#
_cell.length_a   1.000
_cell.length_b   1.000
_cell.length_c   1.000
_cell.angle_alpha   90.00
_cell.angle_beta   90.00
_cell.angle_gamma   90.00
#
_symmetry.space_group_name_H-M   'P 1'
#
loop_
_entity.id
_entity.type
_entity.pdbx_description
1 polymer ?
#
loop_
_entity_poly.entity_id
_entity_poly.type
_entity_poly.pdbx_seq_one_letter_code
_entity_poly.pdbx_strand_id
1 'polypeptide(L)'
;MPPTGTTNVVLRGNMGKNCEQGDCPFGSGSGYQGVVEFRFDSQNYYQIGILNQGNVTWGPEIVVLGTHLGNPFRVTQPLVTDAQKAANANIIQKMQSNQKVDLDEQHYIKDFCHLIKAQWTRNYIRFVVDNTRVFGGYNFTAGDKNGPSITFMAAAQNPNDAVNVVFDNLNISGKVPGSTVFIPQGKPYAMITANMKDNGYGVGHSSYIKLHDDHGTAVSAGIQTAQTAPETGGNPYYISGRMSAGIFDYDYVQPADFNWHNLRIEWWKENGWAVIWADGKPIANMKAKLSGRIYASVEGNAAQNGDYVHAYFSGVEAQIGHGGGDCGFHHEWGLQGTYGLQARKTGANSFEVEGQAQGIPAGKDWDTTLVGGVAMIWQYLPENRQSGQCMTSSWSQDPAHR
;
A
#
# COMPACT_ATOMS: atom_id res chain seq x y z
N MET A 1 18.73 4.92 -0.53
CA MET A 1 18.74 4.96 0.96
C MET A 1 17.85 3.81 1.45
N PRO A 2 18.00 3.27 2.66
CA PRO A 2 17.08 2.26 3.20
C PRO A 2 15.69 2.86 3.52
N PRO A 3 14.57 2.08 3.44
CA PRO A 3 13.28 2.48 4.01
C PRO A 3 13.47 3.06 5.39
N THR A 4 12.92 4.25 5.64
CA THR A 4 12.85 4.84 6.98
C THR A 4 11.42 5.24 7.27
N GLY A 5 11.06 5.31 8.54
CA GLY A 5 9.75 5.83 8.90
C GLY A 5 9.61 6.08 10.38
N THR A 6 8.54 6.78 10.71
CA THR A 6 8.13 7.04 12.08
C THR A 6 6.63 6.80 12.23
N THR A 7 6.25 6.20 13.34
CA THR A 7 4.86 6.04 13.75
C THR A 7 4.71 6.67 15.11
N ASN A 8 3.72 7.54 15.25
CA ASN A 8 3.26 8.04 16.53
C ASN A 8 1.88 7.45 16.79
N VAL A 9 1.68 6.90 17.97
CA VAL A 9 0.40 6.37 18.42
C VAL A 9 0.23 6.68 19.90
N VAL A 10 -0.92 7.20 20.27
CA VAL A 10 -1.31 7.39 21.67
C VAL A 10 -2.13 6.19 22.09
N LEU A 11 -1.70 5.50 23.14
CA LEU A 11 -2.39 4.37 23.74
C LEU A 11 -3.08 4.83 25.03
N ARG A 12 -4.41 4.68 25.16
CA ARG A 12 -5.17 5.20 26.30
C ARG A 12 -6.00 4.15 27.04
N GLY A 13 -5.78 3.99 28.35
CA GLY A 13 -6.48 2.99 29.16
C GLY A 13 -6.66 3.23 30.65
N ASN A 14 -7.68 2.62 31.26
CA ASN A 14 -7.95 2.64 32.70
C ASN A 14 -8.19 1.20 33.25
N MET A 15 -7.77 0.91 34.49
CA MET A 15 -7.97 -0.40 35.13
C MET A 15 -9.10 -0.39 36.18
N GLY A 16 -10.02 -1.36 36.13
CA GLY A 16 -11.06 -1.51 37.16
C GLY A 16 -11.60 -2.94 37.25
N LYS A 17 -11.87 -3.43 38.47
CA LYS A 17 -12.42 -4.78 38.72
C LYS A 17 -13.94 -4.78 38.93
N ASN A 18 -14.54 -3.62 39.23
CA ASN A 18 -15.99 -3.41 39.34
C ASN A 18 -16.41 -2.29 38.38
N CYS A 19 -16.64 -2.67 37.13
CA CYS A 19 -17.21 -1.82 36.10
C CYS A 19 -18.75 -1.85 36.24
N GLU A 20 -19.28 -1.17 37.27
CA GLU A 20 -20.72 -0.90 37.28
C GLU A 20 -20.98 0.23 36.27
N GLN A 21 -21.55 -0.14 35.12
CA GLN A 21 -22.03 0.76 34.05
C GLN A 21 -20.96 1.39 33.14
N GLY A 22 -20.66 0.71 32.02
CA GLY A 22 -20.30 1.37 30.74
C GLY A 22 -18.89 1.94 30.54
N ASP A 23 -18.18 2.34 31.59
CA ASP A 23 -16.97 3.18 31.46
C ASP A 23 -15.68 2.51 31.96
N CYS A 24 -15.31 1.35 31.40
CA CYS A 24 -14.00 0.74 31.66
C CYS A 24 -13.10 0.75 30.41
N PRO A 25 -12.26 1.79 30.24
CA PRO A 25 -11.49 1.98 29.01
C PRO A 25 -10.38 0.96 28.72
N PHE A 26 -9.84 0.18 29.69
CA PHE A 26 -8.84 -0.86 29.38
C PHE A 26 -9.17 -2.34 29.59
N GLY A 27 -10.32 -2.63 30.19
CA GLY A 27 -10.73 -4.00 30.52
C GLY A 27 -10.57 -4.36 31.98
N SER A 28 -10.97 -5.58 32.33
CA SER A 28 -11.06 -6.07 33.71
C SER A 28 -10.58 -7.50 33.75
N GLY A 29 -9.83 -7.93 34.76
CA GLY A 29 -9.42 -9.33 34.87
C GLY A 29 -8.02 -9.55 35.41
N SER A 30 -7.45 -10.69 35.02
CA SER A 30 -6.17 -11.22 35.52
C SER A 30 -5.00 -11.07 34.55
N GLY A 31 -5.26 -10.70 33.30
CA GLY A 31 -4.25 -10.20 32.38
C GLY A 31 -4.81 -9.66 31.07
N TYR A 32 -4.22 -8.60 30.56
CA TYR A 32 -4.56 -8.02 29.26
C TYR A 32 -3.38 -7.25 28.66
N GLN A 33 -3.43 -7.03 27.35
CA GLN A 33 -2.43 -6.24 26.63
C GLN A 33 -3.06 -5.40 25.51
N GLY A 34 -2.46 -4.25 25.24
CA GLY A 34 -2.66 -3.45 24.04
C GLY A 34 -1.30 -3.13 23.43
N VAL A 35 -1.05 -3.59 22.20
CA VAL A 35 0.27 -3.51 21.55
C VAL A 35 0.17 -3.06 20.10
N VAL A 36 1.25 -2.44 19.61
CA VAL A 36 1.49 -2.13 18.21
C VAL A 36 2.63 -3.01 17.72
N GLU A 37 2.33 -3.85 16.73
CA GLU A 37 3.30 -4.72 16.06
C GLU A 37 3.84 -4.05 14.80
N PHE A 38 5.15 -4.16 14.61
CA PHE A 38 5.92 -3.81 13.43
C PHE A 38 6.56 -5.09 12.90
N ARG A 39 6.06 -5.59 11.77
CA ARG A 39 6.54 -6.82 11.15
C ARG A 39 7.22 -6.52 9.83
N PHE A 40 8.52 -6.78 9.77
CA PHE A 40 9.38 -6.56 8.61
C PHE A 40 9.44 -7.79 7.70
N ASP A 41 9.39 -8.99 8.28
CA ASP A 41 9.23 -10.26 7.57
C ASP A 41 8.73 -11.37 8.53
N SER A 42 8.76 -12.64 8.10
CA SER A 42 8.32 -13.77 8.91
C SER A 42 9.21 -14.05 10.13
N GLN A 43 10.45 -13.56 10.15
CA GLN A 43 11.45 -13.78 11.19
C GLN A 43 11.72 -12.52 12.03
N ASN A 44 11.40 -11.33 11.53
CA ASN A 44 11.69 -10.04 12.15
C ASN A 44 10.39 -9.29 12.47
N TYR A 45 9.95 -9.37 13.73
CA TYR A 45 8.80 -8.62 14.25
C TYR A 45 9.11 -8.00 15.60
N TYR A 46 8.46 -6.87 15.88
CA TYR A 46 8.61 -6.11 17.12
C TYR A 46 7.26 -5.59 17.56
N GLN A 47 6.90 -5.82 18.82
CA GLN A 47 5.69 -5.30 19.43
C GLN A 47 6.09 -4.35 20.55
N ILE A 48 5.40 -3.23 20.66
CA ILE A 48 5.47 -2.37 21.84
C ILE A 48 4.07 -2.02 22.31
N GLY A 49 3.87 -1.99 23.61
CA GLY A 49 2.60 -1.54 24.17
C GLY A 49 2.54 -1.63 25.67
N ILE A 50 1.33 -1.70 26.18
CA ILE A 50 1.04 -1.84 27.59
C ILE A 50 0.61 -3.28 27.86
N LEU A 51 1.23 -3.87 28.87
CA LEU A 51 0.93 -5.20 29.36
C LEU A 51 0.59 -5.14 30.83
N ASN A 52 -0.48 -5.84 31.22
CA ASN A 52 -0.79 -6.11 32.60
C ASN A 52 -0.83 -7.63 32.78
N GLN A 53 0.14 -8.18 33.52
CA GLN A 53 0.22 -9.61 33.86
C GLN A 53 0.05 -9.77 35.37
N GLY A 54 -1.14 -10.23 35.78
CA GLY A 54 -1.46 -10.56 37.17
C GLY A 54 -2.64 -9.78 37.74
N ASN A 55 -2.96 -10.07 39.01
CA ASN A 55 -3.78 -9.16 39.81
C ASN A 55 -3.12 -7.77 39.78
N VAL A 56 -3.92 -6.70 39.89
CA VAL A 56 -3.62 -5.25 39.82
C VAL A 56 -2.35 -4.77 40.59
N THR A 57 -1.66 -5.65 41.31
CA THR A 57 -0.59 -5.45 42.30
C THR A 57 0.69 -4.88 41.73
N TRP A 58 1.00 -5.16 40.47
CA TRP A 58 2.27 -4.73 39.86
C TRP A 58 2.12 -3.47 39.01
N GLY A 59 0.88 -3.05 38.74
CA GLY A 59 0.56 -2.00 37.78
C GLY A 59 0.86 -2.43 36.34
N PRO A 60 0.45 -1.61 35.36
CA PRO A 60 0.78 -1.88 33.96
C PRO A 60 2.28 -1.67 33.72
N GLU A 61 2.81 -2.39 32.74
CA GLU A 61 4.19 -2.28 32.28
C GLU A 61 4.19 -1.86 30.81
N ILE A 62 5.18 -1.07 30.41
CA ILE A 62 5.54 -1.01 29.00
C ILE A 62 6.27 -2.31 28.67
N VAL A 63 5.80 -3.01 27.65
CA VAL A 63 6.44 -4.21 27.13
C VAL A 63 6.97 -3.95 25.73
N VAL A 64 8.17 -4.45 25.45
CA VAL A 64 8.67 -4.67 24.09
C VAL A 64 8.92 -6.16 23.91
N LEU A 65 8.26 -6.73 22.90
CA LEU A 65 8.44 -8.12 22.47
C LEU A 65 9.00 -8.11 21.05
N GLY A 66 9.70 -9.15 20.66
CA GLY A 66 10.10 -9.29 19.27
C GLY A 66 11.18 -10.31 19.07
N THR A 67 11.80 -10.26 17.90
CA THR A 67 12.94 -11.10 17.55
C THR A 67 14.19 -10.26 17.31
N HIS A 68 15.31 -10.67 17.89
CA HIS A 68 16.61 -10.09 17.63
C HIS A 68 17.51 -11.17 17.05
N LEU A 69 17.89 -11.02 15.77
CA LEU A 69 18.68 -12.01 15.03
C LEU A 69 18.04 -13.42 15.07
N GLY A 70 16.70 -13.48 14.95
CA GLY A 70 15.92 -14.71 15.02
C GLY A 70 15.62 -15.23 16.43
N ASN A 71 16.19 -14.65 17.49
CA ASN A 71 15.93 -15.05 18.86
C ASN A 71 14.83 -14.19 19.50
N PRO A 72 13.77 -14.78 20.08
CA PRO A 72 12.73 -14.02 20.76
C PRO A 72 13.30 -13.32 21.99
N PHE A 73 12.84 -12.09 22.25
CA PHE A 73 13.18 -11.35 23.47
C PHE A 73 11.95 -10.64 24.05
N ARG A 74 12.06 -10.29 25.33
CA ARG A 74 11.08 -9.49 26.06
C ARG A 74 11.81 -8.50 26.97
N VAL A 75 11.41 -7.24 26.89
CA VAL A 75 11.82 -6.17 27.83
C VAL A 75 10.57 -5.60 28.46
N THR A 76 10.56 -5.46 29.78
CA THR A 76 9.48 -4.81 30.52
C THR A 76 10.00 -3.66 31.35
N GLN A 77 9.20 -2.60 31.45
CA GLN A 77 9.46 -1.49 32.36
C GLN A 77 8.18 -1.11 33.09
N PRO A 78 8.18 -1.12 34.44
CA PRO A 78 7.02 -0.70 35.21
C PRO A 78 6.61 0.75 34.92
N LEU A 79 5.30 1.00 34.82
CA LEU A 79 4.75 2.36 34.72
C LEU A 79 4.54 3.02 36.09
N VAL A 80 4.54 2.23 37.16
CA VAL A 80 4.36 2.67 38.55
C VAL A 80 5.66 2.60 39.33
N THR A 81 5.89 3.60 40.20
CA THR A 81 7.01 3.63 41.14
C THR A 81 6.82 2.59 42.25
N ASP A 82 7.89 2.22 42.97
CA ASP A 82 7.78 1.24 44.06
C ASP A 82 6.91 1.76 45.23
N ALA A 83 6.87 3.08 45.45
CA ALA A 83 5.95 3.69 46.40
C ALA A 83 4.48 3.54 45.97
N GLN A 84 4.20 3.68 44.67
CA GLN A 84 2.87 3.45 44.10
C GLN A 84 2.49 1.96 44.14
N LYS A 85 3.43 1.05 43.87
CA LYS A 85 3.21 -0.40 44.04
C LYS A 85 2.84 -0.75 45.47
N ALA A 86 3.55 -0.18 46.45
CA ALA A 86 3.26 -0.38 47.87
C ALA A 86 1.87 0.15 48.27
N ALA A 87 1.47 1.31 47.74
CA ALA A 87 0.13 1.86 47.95
C ALA A 87 -0.97 0.97 47.31
N ASN A 88 -0.72 0.45 46.10
CA ASN A 88 -1.65 -0.43 45.39
C ASN A 88 -1.82 -1.80 46.08
N ALA A 89 -0.79 -2.30 46.76
CA ALA A 89 -0.87 -3.56 47.51
C ALA A 89 -1.96 -3.51 48.60
N ASN A 90 -2.10 -2.37 49.29
CA ASN A 90 -3.15 -2.17 50.31
C ASN A 90 -4.55 -2.16 49.69
N ILE A 91 -4.72 -1.53 48.52
CA ILE A 91 -5.99 -1.52 47.79
C ILE A 91 -6.40 -2.95 47.43
N ILE A 92 -5.45 -3.77 46.99
CA ILE A 92 -5.73 -5.15 46.60
C ILE A 92 -6.07 -6.02 47.80
N GLN A 93 -5.42 -5.81 48.93
CA GLN A 93 -5.79 -6.48 50.17
C GLN A 93 -7.24 -6.14 50.56
N LYS A 94 -7.68 -4.87 50.40
CA LYS A 94 -9.08 -4.47 50.56
C LYS A 94 -9.99 -5.20 49.54
N MET A 95 -9.61 -5.25 48.27
CA MET A 95 -10.39 -5.95 47.23
C MET A 95 -10.52 -7.46 47.49
N GLN A 96 -9.44 -8.12 47.89
CA GLN A 96 -9.42 -9.56 48.18
C GLN A 96 -10.22 -9.91 49.43
N SER A 97 -10.28 -8.99 50.40
CA SER A 97 -11.09 -9.12 51.62
C SER A 97 -12.54 -8.63 51.45
N ASN A 98 -12.95 -8.32 50.22
CA ASN A 98 -14.28 -7.79 49.89
C ASN A 98 -14.63 -6.49 50.64
N GLN A 99 -13.61 -5.73 51.05
CA GLN A 99 -13.77 -4.41 51.63
C GLN A 99 -14.02 -3.38 50.52
N LYS A 100 -14.87 -2.40 50.81
CA LYS A 100 -15.14 -1.28 49.89
C LYS A 100 -13.85 -0.50 49.67
N VAL A 101 -13.42 -0.42 48.42
CA VAL A 101 -12.32 0.46 47.98
C VAL A 101 -12.93 1.81 47.63
N ASP A 102 -12.37 2.88 48.17
CA ASP A 102 -12.76 4.23 47.76
C ASP A 102 -12.21 4.50 46.34
N LEU A 103 -13.05 5.00 45.44
CA LEU A 103 -12.66 5.35 44.06
C LEU A 103 -11.63 6.49 44.04
N ASP A 104 -11.51 7.25 45.13
CA ASP A 104 -10.51 8.30 45.31
C ASP A 104 -9.18 7.74 45.88
N GLU A 105 -9.16 6.50 46.39
CA GLU A 105 -7.92 5.79 46.69
C GLU A 105 -7.30 5.19 45.41
N GLN A 106 -8.04 5.10 44.30
CA GLN A 106 -7.60 4.51 43.03
C GLN A 106 -6.87 5.50 42.09
N HIS A 107 -6.48 6.69 42.54
CA HIS A 107 -5.89 7.75 41.70
C HIS A 107 -4.67 7.32 40.87
N TYR A 108 -3.95 6.26 41.26
CA TYR A 108 -2.78 5.75 40.55
C TYR A 108 -3.09 4.79 39.39
N ILE A 109 -4.37 4.51 39.15
CA ILE A 109 -4.87 3.52 38.19
C ILE A 109 -5.68 4.17 37.06
N LYS A 110 -6.01 5.46 37.21
CA LYS A 110 -7.23 6.02 36.64
C LYS A 110 -7.16 6.48 35.19
N ASP A 111 -6.00 6.61 34.57
CA ASP A 111 -5.84 6.76 33.11
C ASP A 111 -4.36 6.73 32.73
N PHE A 112 -3.95 5.72 31.97
CA PHE A 112 -2.65 5.61 31.35
C PHE A 112 -2.78 6.05 29.90
N CYS A 113 -2.31 7.26 29.61
CA CYS A 113 -2.22 7.81 28.26
C CYS A 113 -0.74 7.87 27.87
N HIS A 114 -0.29 6.92 27.06
CA HIS A 114 1.11 6.81 26.65
C HIS A 114 1.30 7.12 25.18
N LEU A 115 2.20 8.05 24.87
CA LEU A 115 2.62 8.31 23.50
C LEU A 115 3.74 7.34 23.14
N ILE A 116 3.48 6.41 22.23
CA ILE A 116 4.47 5.51 21.67
C ILE A 116 4.92 6.06 20.33
N LYS A 117 6.23 6.27 20.19
CA LYS A 117 6.88 6.62 18.93
C LYS A 117 7.76 5.48 18.48
N ALA A 118 7.48 4.90 17.33
CA ALA A 118 8.40 3.99 16.66
C ALA A 118 9.20 4.76 15.61
N GLN A 119 10.49 4.48 15.52
CA GLN A 119 11.34 4.97 14.44
C GLN A 119 12.11 3.79 13.89
N TRP A 120 12.00 3.56 12.58
CA TRP A 120 12.63 2.42 11.94
C TRP A 120 13.44 2.83 10.72
N THR A 121 14.39 1.96 10.40
CA THR A 121 15.03 1.86 9.10
C THR A 121 14.84 0.43 8.57
N ARG A 122 15.45 0.09 7.42
CA ARG A 122 15.51 -1.29 6.92
C ARG A 122 16.10 -2.29 7.90
N ASN A 123 17.04 -1.86 8.75
CA ASN A 123 17.83 -2.79 9.56
C ASN A 123 17.71 -2.49 11.05
N TYR A 124 16.75 -1.65 11.43
CA TYR A 124 16.72 -1.03 12.74
C TYR A 124 15.32 -0.63 13.15
N ILE A 125 14.98 -0.83 14.42
CA ILE A 125 13.83 -0.19 15.04
C ILE A 125 14.17 0.25 16.47
N ARG A 126 13.64 1.42 16.83
CA ARG A 126 13.60 1.90 18.21
C ARG A 126 12.22 2.41 18.56
N PHE A 127 11.93 2.39 19.84
CA PHE A 127 10.73 2.97 20.40
C PHE A 127 11.06 4.04 21.43
N VAL A 128 10.24 5.07 21.49
CA VAL A 128 10.29 6.12 22.49
C VAL A 128 8.90 6.27 23.09
N VAL A 129 8.77 6.09 24.39
CA VAL A 129 7.51 6.25 25.13
C VAL A 129 7.54 7.56 25.90
N ASP A 130 6.47 8.34 25.78
CA ASP A 130 6.25 9.64 26.43
C ASP A 130 7.40 10.63 26.23
N ASN A 131 8.08 10.54 25.09
CA ASN A 131 9.28 11.33 24.76
C ASN A 131 10.45 11.20 25.74
N THR A 132 10.40 10.26 26.69
CA THR A 132 11.36 10.19 27.81
C THR A 132 11.99 8.82 27.97
N ARG A 133 11.25 7.74 27.67
CA ARG A 133 11.72 6.37 27.83
C ARG A 133 12.06 5.78 26.48
N VAL A 134 13.34 5.48 26.26
CA VAL A 134 13.79 4.87 25.01
C VAL A 134 13.89 3.37 25.20
N PHE A 135 13.15 2.63 24.37
CA PHE A 135 13.28 1.19 24.26
C PHE A 135 13.95 0.87 22.94
N GLY A 136 15.14 0.29 23.04
CA GLY A 136 15.77 -0.36 21.92
C GLY A 136 16.92 0.40 21.29
N GLY A 137 17.06 0.05 20.01
CA GLY A 137 18.31 0.00 19.25
C GLY A 137 18.42 -1.33 18.48
N TYR A 138 17.29 -1.96 18.16
CA TYR A 138 17.25 -3.36 17.78
C TYR A 138 17.62 -3.50 16.30
N ASN A 139 18.73 -4.17 16.05
CA ASN A 139 19.19 -4.44 14.69
C ASN A 139 18.59 -5.75 14.17
N PHE A 140 18.26 -5.75 12.88
CA PHE A 140 17.80 -6.92 12.14
C PHE A 140 18.23 -6.82 10.68
N THR A 141 18.11 -7.94 9.96
CA THR A 141 18.33 -8.00 8.52
C THR A 141 16.99 -8.29 7.86
N ALA A 142 16.28 -7.23 7.42
CA ALA A 142 15.05 -7.41 6.66
C ALA A 142 15.36 -7.68 5.18
N GLY A 143 14.56 -8.54 4.56
CA GLY A 143 14.59 -8.80 3.13
C GLY A 143 14.36 -7.54 2.28
N ASP A 144 14.39 -7.66 0.95
CA ASP A 144 14.27 -6.55 0.00
C ASP A 144 12.86 -5.89 -0.07
N LYS A 145 12.00 -6.08 0.94
CA LYS A 145 10.60 -5.64 0.91
C LYS A 145 10.38 -4.28 1.58
N ASN A 146 9.30 -3.63 1.12
CA ASN A 146 8.82 -2.30 1.47
C ASN A 146 8.38 -2.22 2.95
N GLY A 147 9.18 -1.57 3.81
CA GLY A 147 8.80 -1.15 5.17
C GLY A 147 8.27 -2.26 6.11
N PRO A 148 7.90 -1.94 7.36
CA PRO A 148 7.14 -2.84 8.22
C PRO A 148 5.65 -2.77 7.86
N SER A 149 4.97 -3.92 7.94
CA SER A 149 3.53 -3.93 8.22
C SER A 149 3.29 -3.52 9.67
N ILE A 150 2.27 -2.69 9.92
CA ILE A 150 1.95 -2.16 11.25
C ILE A 150 0.56 -2.65 11.64
N THR A 151 0.47 -3.36 12.76
CA THR A 151 -0.78 -3.95 13.28
C THR A 151 -1.05 -3.49 14.70
N PHE A 152 -2.30 -3.14 15.00
CA PHE A 152 -2.75 -2.75 16.33
C PHE A 152 -3.54 -3.92 16.93
N MET A 153 -3.15 -4.37 18.13
CA MET A 153 -3.72 -5.57 18.74
C MET A 153 -4.08 -5.33 20.20
N ALA A 154 -5.20 -5.93 20.62
CA ALA A 154 -5.62 -6.00 22.01
C ALA A 154 -6.00 -7.44 22.34
N ALA A 155 -5.59 -7.94 23.50
CA ALA A 155 -5.90 -9.31 23.92
C ALA A 155 -6.09 -9.41 25.43
N ALA A 156 -6.96 -10.33 25.83
CA ALA A 156 -7.21 -10.70 27.22
C ALA A 156 -6.65 -12.11 27.50
N GLN A 157 -6.16 -12.37 28.71
CA GLN A 157 -5.41 -13.59 29.02
C GLN A 157 -6.33 -14.78 29.33
N ASN A 158 -7.42 -14.56 30.06
CA ASN A 158 -8.30 -15.61 30.57
C ASN A 158 -9.78 -15.40 30.18
N PRO A 159 -10.61 -16.46 30.20
CA PRO A 159 -12.05 -16.31 30.06
C PRO A 159 -12.64 -15.34 31.10
N ASN A 160 -13.52 -14.44 30.65
CA ASN A 160 -14.10 -13.32 31.42
C ASN A 160 -13.15 -12.16 31.72
N ASP A 161 -11.89 -12.21 31.27
CA ASP A 161 -11.11 -10.99 31.16
C ASP A 161 -11.70 -10.14 30.02
N ALA A 162 -11.90 -8.85 30.26
CA ALA A 162 -12.25 -7.88 29.24
C ALA A 162 -11.00 -7.13 28.80
N VAL A 163 -10.96 -6.71 27.54
CA VAL A 163 -9.95 -5.77 27.02
C VAL A 163 -10.68 -4.65 26.30
N ASN A 164 -10.27 -3.42 26.56
CA ASN A 164 -10.71 -2.24 25.83
C ASN A 164 -9.41 -1.48 25.52
N VAL A 165 -9.14 -1.05 24.29
CA VAL A 165 -7.90 -0.32 24.00
C VAL A 165 -8.21 0.68 22.93
N VAL A 166 -7.93 1.95 23.23
CA VAL A 166 -8.03 3.02 22.23
C VAL A 166 -6.63 3.35 21.71
N PHE A 167 -6.48 3.20 20.40
CA PHE A 167 -5.33 3.69 19.64
C PHE A 167 -5.75 5.02 19.00
N ASP A 168 -5.19 6.12 19.47
CA ASP A 168 -5.57 7.48 19.08
C ASP A 168 -4.37 8.25 18.51
N ASN A 169 -4.65 9.34 17.79
CA ASN A 169 -3.66 10.25 17.19
C ASN A 169 -2.59 9.50 16.37
N LEU A 170 -3.05 8.55 15.54
CA LEU A 170 -2.19 7.75 14.69
C LEU A 170 -1.61 8.62 13.58
N ASN A 171 -0.29 8.76 13.56
CA ASN A 171 0.44 9.39 12.47
C ASN A 171 1.56 8.45 12.03
N ILE A 172 1.41 7.85 10.85
CA ILE A 172 2.39 6.99 10.21
C ILE A 172 3.02 7.76 9.06
N SER A 173 4.33 7.88 9.07
CA SER A 173 5.10 8.48 7.98
C SER A 173 6.23 7.53 7.60
N GLY A 174 6.35 7.26 6.31
CA GLY A 174 7.40 6.40 5.76
C GLY A 174 8.01 7.06 4.53
N LYS A 175 9.30 6.84 4.34
CA LYS A 175 9.98 7.11 3.09
C LYS A 175 10.62 5.81 2.64
N VAL A 176 10.09 5.22 1.59
CA VAL A 176 10.84 4.25 0.80
C VAL A 176 11.68 5.08 -0.16
N PRO A 177 13.01 5.10 -0.03
CA PRO A 177 13.82 5.86 -0.96
C PRO A 177 13.65 5.20 -2.33
N GLY A 178 13.42 6.02 -3.36
CA GLY A 178 13.31 5.54 -4.73
C GLY A 178 14.36 4.49 -5.00
N SER A 179 13.91 3.28 -5.30
CA SER A 179 14.76 2.15 -5.65
C SER A 179 15.75 2.62 -6.72
N THR A 180 17.03 2.29 -6.60
CA THR A 180 17.94 2.45 -7.75
C THR A 180 17.33 1.63 -8.88
N VAL A 181 16.86 2.30 -9.93
CA VAL A 181 16.15 1.63 -11.01
C VAL A 181 17.14 0.75 -11.74
N PHE A 182 16.94 -0.56 -11.64
CA PHE A 182 17.74 -1.54 -12.35
C PHE A 182 17.16 -1.74 -13.75
N ILE A 183 17.99 -1.48 -14.76
CA ILE A 183 17.66 -1.76 -16.16
C ILE A 183 18.32 -3.09 -16.54
N PRO A 184 17.55 -4.13 -16.89
CA PRO A 184 18.12 -5.39 -17.34
C PRO A 184 18.99 -5.23 -18.59
N GLN A 185 20.05 -6.04 -18.69
CA GLN A 185 20.84 -6.12 -19.92
C GLN A 185 20.02 -6.76 -21.06
N GLY A 186 20.35 -6.42 -22.31
CA GLY A 186 19.66 -6.91 -23.50
C GLY A 186 18.50 -6.01 -23.94
N LYS A 187 17.74 -6.46 -24.95
CA LYS A 187 16.59 -5.71 -25.47
C LYS A 187 15.31 -6.09 -24.73
N PRO A 188 14.39 -5.15 -24.47
CA PRO A 188 13.07 -5.51 -23.95
C PRO A 188 12.29 -6.31 -24.98
N TYR A 189 11.54 -7.31 -24.50
CA TYR A 189 10.67 -8.13 -25.32
C TYR A 189 9.36 -7.43 -25.64
N ALA A 190 8.80 -6.65 -24.72
CA ALA A 190 7.62 -5.85 -24.98
C ALA A 190 7.83 -4.41 -24.55
N MET A 191 7.21 -3.48 -25.26
CA MET A 191 7.27 -2.05 -24.97
C MET A 191 5.94 -1.38 -25.32
N ILE A 192 5.53 -0.42 -24.50
CA ILE A 192 4.50 0.56 -24.82
C ILE A 192 4.98 1.93 -24.39
N THR A 193 4.75 2.95 -25.22
CA THR A 193 5.08 4.35 -24.95
C THR A 193 3.93 5.25 -25.37
N ALA A 194 3.73 6.35 -24.65
CA ALA A 194 2.79 7.40 -25.00
C ALA A 194 3.21 8.72 -24.38
N ASN A 195 2.95 9.83 -25.07
CA ASN A 195 2.83 11.11 -24.39
C ASN A 195 1.43 11.16 -23.77
N MET A 196 1.36 11.48 -22.48
CA MET A 196 0.11 11.47 -21.73
C MET A 196 -0.06 12.70 -20.86
N LYS A 197 -1.31 13.00 -20.56
CA LYS A 197 -1.73 14.09 -19.68
C LYS A 197 -3.01 13.66 -18.97
N ASP A 198 -3.06 13.87 -17.66
CA ASP A 198 -4.22 13.59 -16.83
C ASP A 198 -4.83 14.91 -16.35
N ASN A 199 -6.09 15.18 -16.69
CA ASN A 199 -6.73 16.49 -16.53
C ASN A 199 -8.12 16.39 -15.88
N GLY A 200 -8.38 15.29 -15.18
CA GLY A 200 -9.63 15.07 -14.46
C GLY A 200 -9.82 15.99 -13.26
N TYR A 201 -10.94 15.78 -12.55
CA TYR A 201 -11.21 16.40 -11.25
C TYR A 201 -12.06 15.49 -10.38
N GLY A 202 -12.00 15.66 -9.07
CA GLY A 202 -12.71 14.83 -8.10
C GLY A 202 -11.78 14.27 -7.02
N VAL A 203 -12.21 13.19 -6.38
CA VAL A 203 -11.46 12.50 -5.32
C VAL A 203 -10.31 11.69 -5.90
N GLY A 204 -10.47 11.08 -7.07
CA GLY A 204 -9.33 10.52 -7.79
C GLY A 204 -9.57 10.25 -9.27
N HIS A 205 -8.52 10.44 -10.06
CA HIS A 205 -8.50 10.14 -11.49
C HIS A 205 -7.08 9.79 -11.94
N SER A 206 -6.96 9.06 -13.06
CA SER A 206 -5.67 8.65 -13.59
C SER A 206 -5.66 8.42 -15.10
N SER A 207 -4.45 8.44 -15.66
CA SER A 207 -4.11 8.08 -17.03
C SER A 207 -2.99 7.04 -17.03
N TYR A 208 -3.21 5.86 -17.60
CA TYR A 208 -2.27 4.73 -17.62
C TYR A 208 -1.93 4.24 -19.02
N ILE A 209 -0.68 3.80 -19.20
CA ILE A 209 -0.27 2.81 -20.21
C ILE A 209 -0.09 1.46 -19.51
N LYS A 210 -0.40 0.37 -20.20
CA LYS A 210 -0.29 -0.99 -19.64
C LYS A 210 0.27 -1.98 -20.65
N LEU A 211 1.04 -2.94 -20.14
CA LEU A 211 1.25 -4.24 -20.77
C LEU A 211 0.59 -5.29 -19.90
N HIS A 212 -0.28 -6.12 -20.47
CA HIS A 212 -0.92 -7.21 -19.73
C HIS A 212 -0.99 -8.47 -20.56
N ASP A 213 -1.26 -9.60 -19.91
CA ASP A 213 -1.45 -10.87 -20.57
C ASP A 213 -2.90 -11.38 -20.47
N ASP A 214 -3.15 -12.53 -21.10
CA ASP A 214 -4.43 -13.27 -21.05
C ASP A 214 -4.59 -14.14 -19.79
N HIS A 215 -3.62 -14.08 -18.87
CA HIS A 215 -3.58 -14.85 -17.63
C HIS A 215 -3.75 -13.97 -16.37
N GLY A 216 -4.15 -12.70 -16.55
CA GLY A 216 -4.44 -11.80 -15.44
C GLY A 216 -3.20 -11.22 -14.75
N THR A 217 -2.09 -11.11 -15.48
CA THR A 217 -0.91 -10.36 -15.05
C THR A 217 -0.79 -9.07 -15.87
N ALA A 218 -0.50 -7.95 -15.21
CA ALA A 218 -0.30 -6.67 -15.87
C ALA A 218 0.84 -5.89 -15.22
N VAL A 219 1.45 -5.00 -15.99
CA VAL A 219 2.28 -3.88 -15.52
C VAL A 219 1.71 -2.60 -16.09
N SER A 220 1.70 -1.55 -15.28
CA SER A 220 1.16 -0.25 -15.65
C SER A 220 2.07 0.88 -15.19
N ALA A 221 2.00 1.97 -15.94
CA ALA A 221 2.65 3.22 -15.60
C ALA A 221 1.70 4.36 -15.97
N GLY A 222 1.67 5.42 -15.16
CA GLY A 222 0.76 6.51 -15.41
C GLY A 222 0.95 7.70 -14.52
N ILE A 223 0.01 8.63 -14.67
CA ILE A 223 -0.17 9.78 -13.79
C ILE A 223 -1.49 9.55 -13.05
N GLN A 224 -1.48 9.71 -11.73
CA GLN A 224 -2.67 9.62 -10.89
C GLN A 224 -2.73 10.77 -9.93
N THR A 225 -3.93 11.29 -9.74
CA THR A 225 -4.29 12.22 -8.68
C THR A 225 -5.25 11.51 -7.73
N ALA A 226 -4.95 11.52 -6.43
CA ALA A 226 -5.80 10.89 -5.41
C ALA A 226 -5.82 11.72 -4.13
N GLN A 227 -6.93 12.39 -3.82
CA GLN A 227 -7.05 13.26 -2.65
C GLN A 227 -6.96 12.51 -1.32
N THR A 228 -7.40 11.25 -1.31
CA THR A 228 -7.40 10.39 -0.13
C THR A 228 -6.06 9.71 0.12
N ALA A 229 -5.11 9.76 -0.84
CA ALA A 229 -3.80 9.16 -0.70
C ALA A 229 -2.86 10.09 0.10
N PRO A 230 -2.38 9.67 1.29
CA PRO A 230 -1.48 10.48 2.11
C PRO A 230 -0.18 10.88 1.39
N GLU A 231 0.29 10.05 0.46
CA GLU A 231 1.52 10.25 -0.30
C GLU A 231 1.47 11.46 -1.24
N THR A 232 0.29 11.79 -1.76
CA THR A 232 0.12 12.80 -2.81
C THR A 232 -0.54 14.07 -2.33
N GLY A 233 -1.41 13.98 -1.31
CA GLY A 233 -2.23 15.09 -0.86
C GLY A 233 -3.12 15.65 -1.98
N GLY A 234 -3.53 14.82 -2.94
CA GLY A 234 -4.32 15.24 -4.10
C GLY A 234 -3.53 15.92 -5.21
N ASN A 235 -2.19 15.82 -5.23
CA ASN A 235 -1.37 16.26 -6.35
C ASN A 235 -1.11 15.10 -7.34
N PRO A 236 -0.85 15.39 -8.62
CA PRO A 236 -0.51 14.37 -9.60
C PRO A 236 0.85 13.72 -9.28
N TYR A 237 0.90 12.39 -9.36
CA TYR A 237 2.10 11.59 -9.17
C TYR A 237 2.28 10.59 -10.29
N TYR A 238 3.53 10.27 -10.60
CA TYR A 238 3.84 9.09 -11.39
C TYR A 238 3.57 7.84 -10.57
N ILE A 239 2.85 6.89 -11.17
CA ILE A 239 2.53 5.61 -10.56
C ILE A 239 3.21 4.49 -11.33
N SER A 240 3.64 3.49 -10.59
CA SER A 240 3.98 2.18 -11.12
C SER A 240 3.02 1.15 -10.55
N GLY A 241 2.36 0.38 -11.40
CA GLY A 241 1.40 -0.64 -10.97
C GLY A 241 1.71 -2.02 -11.53
N ARG A 242 1.28 -3.05 -10.82
CA ARG A 242 1.32 -4.45 -11.20
C ARG A 242 0.03 -5.13 -10.79
N MET A 243 -0.51 -5.95 -11.69
CA MET A 243 -1.51 -6.95 -11.34
C MET A 243 -0.89 -8.34 -11.46
N SER A 244 -1.16 -9.22 -10.52
CA SER A 244 -0.80 -10.63 -10.61
C SER A 244 -1.89 -11.48 -9.97
N ALA A 245 -2.52 -12.35 -10.75
CA ALA A 245 -3.62 -13.22 -10.28
C ALA A 245 -4.76 -12.42 -9.61
N GLY A 246 -5.12 -11.27 -10.18
CA GLY A 246 -6.18 -10.39 -9.67
C GLY A 246 -5.81 -9.54 -8.46
N ILE A 247 -4.58 -9.63 -7.95
CA ILE A 247 -4.07 -8.75 -6.90
C ILE A 247 -3.37 -7.56 -7.54
N PHE A 248 -3.87 -6.36 -7.24
CA PHE A 248 -3.27 -5.09 -7.65
C PHE A 248 -2.29 -4.59 -6.59
N ASP A 249 -1.16 -4.09 -7.06
CA ASP A 249 -0.06 -3.53 -6.28
C ASP A 249 0.42 -2.29 -7.02
N TYR A 250 0.51 -1.15 -6.36
CA TYR A 250 0.98 0.08 -6.99
C TYR A 250 1.75 0.96 -6.01
N ASP A 251 2.69 1.72 -6.55
CA ASP A 251 3.53 2.66 -5.81
C ASP A 251 3.38 4.08 -6.38
N TYR A 252 3.26 5.06 -5.50
CA TYR A 252 3.46 6.48 -5.81
C TYR A 252 4.96 6.75 -5.91
N VAL A 253 5.48 6.84 -7.14
CA VAL A 253 6.92 6.84 -7.43
C VAL A 253 7.56 8.19 -7.09
N GLN A 254 7.05 9.26 -7.70
CA GLN A 254 7.53 10.63 -7.50
C GLN A 254 6.47 11.63 -8.01
N PRO A 255 6.53 12.90 -7.59
CA PRO A 255 5.61 13.93 -8.08
C PRO A 255 5.65 14.07 -9.60
N ALA A 256 4.49 14.31 -10.18
CA ALA A 256 4.30 14.73 -11.58
C ALA A 256 3.63 16.11 -11.60
N ASP A 257 3.18 16.54 -12.77
CA ASP A 257 2.30 17.70 -12.90
C ASP A 257 1.22 17.44 -13.96
N PHE A 258 0.39 18.47 -14.23
CA PHE A 258 -0.70 18.38 -15.19
C PHE A 258 -0.26 18.67 -16.64
N ASN A 259 1.04 18.70 -16.96
CA ASN A 259 1.52 18.88 -18.32
C ASN A 259 1.61 17.53 -19.05
N TRP A 260 2.04 17.60 -20.32
CA TRP A 260 2.35 16.42 -21.09
C TRP A 260 3.65 15.78 -20.60
N HIS A 261 3.60 14.47 -20.37
CA HIS A 261 4.75 13.66 -20.02
C HIS A 261 4.86 12.46 -20.94
N ASN A 262 6.08 12.09 -21.29
CA ASN A 262 6.32 10.86 -22.04
C ASN A 262 6.50 9.70 -21.06
N LEU A 263 5.57 8.74 -21.05
CA LEU A 263 5.73 7.51 -20.29
C LEU A 263 6.01 6.33 -21.20
N ARG A 264 6.87 5.42 -20.72
CA ARG A 264 7.19 4.17 -21.39
C ARG A 264 7.34 3.02 -20.40
N ILE A 265 6.81 1.86 -20.76
CA ILE A 265 7.07 0.59 -20.10
C ILE A 265 7.91 -0.27 -21.04
N GLU A 266 8.97 -0.86 -20.53
CA GLU A 266 9.78 -1.87 -21.22
C GLU A 266 9.81 -3.14 -20.37
N TRP A 267 9.60 -4.32 -20.97
CA TRP A 267 9.54 -5.60 -20.26
C TRP A 267 10.49 -6.63 -20.86
N TRP A 268 11.33 -7.23 -20.03
CA TRP A 268 12.28 -8.27 -20.38
C TRP A 268 11.73 -9.65 -20.01
N LYS A 269 11.33 -10.42 -21.03
CA LYS A 269 10.70 -11.73 -20.86
C LYS A 269 11.55 -12.74 -20.10
N GLU A 270 12.85 -12.78 -20.34
CA GLU A 270 13.75 -13.81 -19.78
C GLU A 270 13.89 -13.74 -18.26
N ASN A 271 13.86 -12.54 -17.69
CA ASN A 271 14.05 -12.31 -16.25
C ASN A 271 12.81 -11.72 -15.56
N GLY A 272 11.76 -11.43 -16.32
CA GLY A 272 10.47 -10.94 -15.83
C GLY A 272 10.52 -9.53 -15.25
N TRP A 273 11.51 -8.72 -15.61
CA TRP A 273 11.60 -7.32 -15.17
C TRP A 273 10.86 -6.39 -16.12
N ALA A 274 10.05 -5.50 -15.57
CA ALA A 274 9.55 -4.31 -16.24
C ALA A 274 10.26 -3.06 -15.70
N VAL A 275 10.60 -2.13 -16.59
CA VAL A 275 11.15 -0.82 -16.26
C VAL A 275 10.19 0.25 -16.76
N ILE A 276 9.94 1.23 -15.91
CA ILE A 276 9.07 2.37 -16.19
C ILE A 276 9.94 3.60 -16.35
N TRP A 277 9.71 4.31 -17.44
CA TRP A 277 10.40 5.53 -17.81
C TRP A 277 9.42 6.69 -17.84
N ALA A 278 9.84 7.84 -17.31
CA ALA A 278 9.16 9.12 -17.45
C ALA A 278 10.14 10.14 -18.03
N ASP A 279 9.75 10.82 -19.10
CA ASP A 279 10.52 11.86 -19.78
C ASP A 279 11.96 11.42 -20.10
N GLY A 280 12.09 10.18 -20.58
CA GLY A 280 13.36 9.55 -20.94
C GLY A 280 14.22 9.07 -19.77
N LYS A 281 13.76 9.18 -18.51
CA LYS A 281 14.48 8.72 -17.31
C LYS A 281 13.80 7.51 -16.68
N PRO A 282 14.55 6.49 -16.25
CA PRO A 282 13.96 5.35 -15.55
C PRO A 282 13.56 5.80 -14.14
N ILE A 283 12.29 5.57 -13.76
CA ILE A 283 11.74 6.03 -12.47
C ILE A 283 11.33 4.88 -11.55
N ALA A 284 11.01 3.72 -12.10
CA ALA A 284 10.66 2.53 -11.33
C ALA A 284 10.99 1.25 -12.12
N ASN A 285 11.12 0.13 -11.40
CA ASN A 285 11.20 -1.20 -11.97
C ASN A 285 10.51 -2.22 -11.07
N MET A 286 9.96 -3.27 -11.66
CA MET A 286 9.21 -4.29 -10.93
C MET A 286 9.34 -5.65 -11.61
N LYS A 287 9.09 -6.73 -10.85
CA LYS A 287 8.95 -8.07 -11.43
C LYS A 287 7.51 -8.35 -11.79
N ALA A 288 7.28 -8.73 -13.04
CA ALA A 288 6.03 -9.24 -13.56
C ALA A 288 6.29 -10.37 -14.56
N LYS A 289 5.60 -11.49 -14.37
CA LYS A 289 5.70 -12.66 -15.23
C LYS A 289 4.53 -12.66 -16.20
N LEU A 290 4.64 -11.86 -17.26
CA LEU A 290 3.67 -11.93 -18.36
C LEU A 290 3.88 -13.23 -19.15
N SER A 291 2.79 -13.86 -19.57
CA SER A 291 2.80 -15.17 -20.24
C SER A 291 1.67 -15.29 -21.25
N GLY A 292 1.78 -16.16 -22.25
CA GLY A 292 0.75 -16.26 -23.29
C GLY A 292 0.71 -15.04 -24.21
N ARG A 293 -0.50 -14.60 -24.58
CA ARG A 293 -0.70 -13.46 -25.48
C ARG A 293 -0.57 -12.16 -24.68
N ILE A 294 0.22 -11.23 -25.20
CA ILE A 294 0.44 -9.91 -24.58
C ILE A 294 -0.49 -8.87 -25.22
N TYR A 295 -0.88 -7.88 -24.46
CA TYR A 295 -1.76 -6.78 -24.85
C TYR A 295 -1.13 -5.48 -24.40
N ALA A 296 -1.32 -4.44 -25.20
CA ALA A 296 -0.96 -3.08 -24.86
C ALA A 296 -2.25 -2.27 -24.75
N SER A 297 -2.36 -1.42 -23.73
CA SER A 297 -3.53 -0.57 -23.57
C SER A 297 -3.19 0.78 -23.00
N VAL A 298 -4.05 1.74 -23.31
CA VAL A 298 -4.16 3.01 -22.58
C VAL A 298 -5.49 3.03 -21.86
N GLU A 299 -5.51 3.61 -20.67
CA GLU A 299 -6.68 3.58 -19.79
C GLU A 299 -6.79 4.88 -19.00
N GLY A 300 -8.00 5.44 -18.93
CA GLY A 300 -8.33 6.51 -17.99
C GLY A 300 -9.29 5.99 -16.93
N ASN A 301 -9.02 6.25 -15.65
CA ASN A 301 -9.84 5.76 -14.54
C ASN A 301 -10.29 6.85 -13.59
N ALA A 302 -11.39 6.57 -12.89
CA ALA A 302 -11.92 7.35 -11.80
C ALA A 302 -11.92 6.55 -10.50
N ALA A 303 -11.72 7.20 -9.36
CA ALA A 303 -11.75 6.50 -8.06
C ALA A 303 -13.17 6.12 -7.65
N GLN A 304 -14.14 7.03 -7.82
CA GLN A 304 -15.49 6.86 -7.32
C GLN A 304 -16.55 7.61 -8.13
N ASN A 305 -17.83 7.42 -7.77
CA ASN A 305 -18.94 8.11 -8.43
C ASN A 305 -18.79 9.63 -8.28
N GLY A 306 -19.01 10.36 -9.36
CA GLY A 306 -18.91 11.81 -9.41
C GLY A 306 -17.54 12.33 -9.88
N ASP A 307 -16.49 11.50 -9.83
CA ASP A 307 -15.18 11.88 -10.35
C ASP A 307 -15.23 11.99 -11.87
N TYR A 308 -14.53 12.99 -12.41
CA TYR A 308 -14.43 13.23 -13.83
C TYR A 308 -13.03 12.87 -14.33
N VAL A 309 -12.98 12.09 -15.40
CA VAL A 309 -11.73 11.69 -16.06
C VAL A 309 -11.57 12.49 -17.34
N HIS A 310 -10.36 12.97 -17.57
CA HIS A 310 -9.94 13.53 -18.85
C HIS A 310 -8.49 13.15 -19.11
N ALA A 311 -8.31 11.96 -19.67
CA ALA A 311 -7.01 11.35 -19.93
C ALA A 311 -6.66 11.45 -21.41
N TYR A 312 -5.52 12.04 -21.74
CA TYR A 312 -5.06 12.16 -23.12
C TYR A 312 -3.86 11.27 -23.38
N PHE A 313 -3.83 10.64 -24.56
CA PHE A 313 -2.73 9.83 -25.03
C PHE A 313 -2.40 10.19 -26.48
N SER A 314 -1.15 10.52 -26.77
CA SER A 314 -0.69 10.84 -28.12
C SER A 314 0.63 10.14 -28.43
N GLY A 315 0.84 9.82 -29.72
CA GLY A 315 2.00 9.06 -30.17
C GLY A 315 2.10 7.69 -29.48
N VAL A 316 0.97 6.99 -29.31
CA VAL A 316 0.97 5.67 -28.67
C VAL A 316 1.66 4.67 -29.60
N GLU A 317 2.75 4.10 -29.14
CA GLU A 317 3.50 3.06 -29.86
C GLU A 317 3.64 1.84 -28.96
N ALA A 318 3.52 0.65 -29.56
CA ALA A 318 3.69 -0.60 -28.85
C ALA A 318 4.42 -1.62 -29.71
N GLN A 319 5.30 -2.40 -29.10
CA GLN A 319 6.10 -3.43 -29.75
C GLN A 319 6.14 -4.71 -28.91
N ILE A 320 6.10 -5.86 -29.56
CA ILE A 320 6.44 -7.16 -28.97
C ILE A 320 7.45 -7.89 -29.86
N GLY A 321 8.43 -8.53 -29.24
CA GLY A 321 9.47 -9.33 -29.85
C GLY A 321 10.73 -8.59 -30.28
N HIS A 322 11.66 -9.36 -30.82
CA HIS A 322 13.01 -8.94 -31.20
C HIS A 322 13.32 -9.10 -32.71
N GLY A 323 12.47 -9.76 -33.51
CA GLY A 323 12.70 -10.01 -34.95
C GLY A 323 11.44 -10.04 -35.82
N GLY A 324 11.61 -10.16 -37.15
CA GLY A 324 10.50 -10.11 -38.14
C GLY A 324 9.54 -11.32 -38.13
N GLY A 325 9.86 -12.36 -37.35
CA GLY A 325 8.95 -13.47 -37.04
C GLY A 325 8.18 -13.30 -35.72
N ASP A 326 8.53 -12.28 -34.92
CA ASP A 326 7.82 -11.97 -33.69
C ASP A 326 6.59 -11.13 -33.99
N CYS A 327 5.46 -11.60 -33.49
CA CYS A 327 4.18 -11.05 -33.83
C CYS A 327 3.97 -9.74 -33.08
N GLY A 328 3.96 -8.64 -33.82
CA GLY A 328 3.61 -7.32 -33.32
C GLY A 328 2.14 -7.22 -32.91
N PHE A 329 1.74 -6.04 -32.46
CA PHE A 329 0.35 -5.76 -32.13
C PHE A 329 -0.52 -5.58 -33.39
N HIS A 330 -1.77 -5.99 -33.32
CA HIS A 330 -2.78 -5.77 -34.36
C HIS A 330 -3.11 -4.28 -34.46
N HIS A 331 -2.80 -3.59 -35.55
CA HIS A 331 -2.89 -2.13 -35.68
C HIS A 331 -4.28 -1.47 -35.37
N GLU A 332 -5.34 -2.26 -35.24
CA GLU A 332 -6.65 -1.77 -34.82
C GLU A 332 -6.83 -1.80 -33.30
N TRP A 333 -7.26 -0.66 -32.76
CA TRP A 333 -7.53 -0.47 -31.34
C TRP A 333 -9.01 -0.73 -31.04
N GLY A 334 -9.27 -1.64 -30.12
CA GLY A 334 -10.59 -1.81 -29.52
C GLY A 334 -10.84 -0.72 -28.48
N LEU A 335 -12.04 -0.15 -28.47
CA LEU A 335 -12.47 0.85 -27.50
C LEU A 335 -13.54 0.25 -26.58
N GLN A 336 -13.36 0.40 -25.27
CA GLN A 336 -14.29 -0.05 -24.26
C GLN A 336 -14.50 1.05 -23.22
N GLY A 337 -15.68 1.07 -22.62
CA GLY A 337 -16.05 2.04 -21.59
C GLY A 337 -16.87 1.37 -20.49
N THR A 338 -16.62 1.76 -19.25
CA THR A 338 -17.35 1.28 -18.07
C THR A 338 -17.71 2.45 -17.17
N TYR A 339 -18.84 2.33 -16.47
CA TYR A 339 -19.26 3.29 -15.44
C TYR A 339 -19.28 4.76 -15.90
N GLY A 340 -19.69 5.03 -17.13
CA GLY A 340 -19.81 6.38 -17.69
C GLY A 340 -18.56 6.94 -18.35
N LEU A 341 -17.44 6.22 -18.32
CA LEU A 341 -16.20 6.60 -18.99
C LEU A 341 -16.14 6.02 -20.40
N GLN A 342 -15.67 6.81 -21.36
CA GLN A 342 -15.58 6.40 -22.77
C GLN A 342 -14.18 6.63 -23.32
N ALA A 343 -13.61 5.60 -23.95
CA ALA A 343 -12.42 5.73 -24.77
C ALA A 343 -12.80 6.11 -26.20
N ARG A 344 -12.09 7.10 -26.76
CA ARG A 344 -12.26 7.56 -28.14
C ARG A 344 -10.92 7.67 -28.84
N LYS A 345 -10.90 7.35 -30.14
CA LYS A 345 -9.74 7.57 -31.01
C LYS A 345 -9.79 8.99 -31.57
N THR A 346 -8.76 9.79 -31.31
CA THR A 346 -8.67 11.21 -31.71
C THR A 346 -7.65 11.44 -32.83
N GLY A 347 -6.83 10.43 -33.14
CA GLY A 347 -5.86 10.44 -34.24
C GLY A 347 -5.39 9.03 -34.57
N ALA A 348 -4.43 8.88 -35.49
CA ALA A 348 -3.96 7.55 -35.92
C ALA A 348 -3.50 6.67 -34.74
N ASN A 349 -2.71 7.26 -33.84
CA ASN A 349 -2.19 6.67 -32.59
C ASN A 349 -2.44 7.62 -31.42
N SER A 350 -3.65 8.17 -31.34
CA SER A 350 -4.02 9.11 -30.28
C SER A 350 -5.41 8.81 -29.78
N PHE A 351 -5.54 8.86 -28.47
CA PHE A 351 -6.74 8.45 -27.76
C PHE A 351 -7.04 9.45 -26.66
N GLU A 352 -8.29 9.49 -26.30
CA GLU A 352 -8.75 10.21 -25.14
C GLU A 352 -9.72 9.32 -24.37
N VAL A 353 -9.66 9.40 -23.04
CA VAL A 353 -10.66 8.80 -22.17
C VAL A 353 -11.30 9.90 -21.36
N GLU A 354 -12.60 10.06 -21.54
CA GLU A 354 -13.36 11.16 -20.97
C GLU A 354 -14.69 10.66 -20.39
N GLY A 355 -15.14 11.29 -19.30
CA GLY A 355 -16.47 11.06 -18.75
C GLY A 355 -16.53 11.30 -17.25
N GLN A 356 -17.76 11.38 -16.74
CA GLN A 356 -18.02 11.37 -15.31
C GLN A 356 -18.37 9.96 -14.86
N ALA A 357 -17.69 9.49 -13.83
CA ALA A 357 -17.90 8.17 -13.27
C ALA A 357 -19.27 8.09 -12.59
N GLN A 358 -20.06 7.09 -12.97
CA GLN A 358 -21.42 6.89 -12.49
C GLN A 358 -21.80 5.40 -12.48
N GLY A 359 -22.67 5.02 -11.54
CA GLY A 359 -23.18 3.65 -11.43
C GLY A 359 -22.21 2.66 -10.79
N ILE A 360 -21.15 3.13 -10.14
CA ILE A 360 -20.25 2.27 -9.35
C ILE A 360 -21.02 1.77 -8.12
N PRO A 361 -21.05 0.45 -7.83
CA PRO A 361 -21.73 -0.09 -6.66
C PRO A 361 -21.20 0.50 -5.35
N ALA A 362 -22.07 0.60 -4.33
CA ALA A 362 -21.67 1.08 -3.01
C ALA A 362 -20.53 0.23 -2.40
N GLY A 363 -19.51 0.89 -1.87
CA GLY A 363 -18.32 0.22 -1.31
C GLY A 363 -17.36 -0.34 -2.35
N LYS A 364 -17.52 0.04 -3.64
CA LYS A 364 -16.55 -0.23 -4.72
C LYS A 364 -15.92 1.07 -5.21
N ASP A 365 -14.73 0.93 -5.75
CA ASP A 365 -13.84 1.98 -6.25
C ASP A 365 -12.83 1.37 -7.25
N TRP A 366 -11.92 2.19 -7.78
CA TRP A 366 -10.86 1.73 -8.68
C TRP A 366 -9.89 0.69 -8.09
N ASP A 367 -9.83 0.53 -6.77
CA ASP A 367 -8.95 -0.42 -6.09
C ASP A 367 -9.61 -1.81 -6.04
N THR A 368 -10.93 -1.86 -6.22
CA THR A 368 -11.75 -3.07 -6.08
C THR A 368 -12.52 -3.45 -7.34
N THR A 369 -12.65 -2.56 -8.31
CA THR A 369 -13.26 -2.82 -9.62
C THR A 369 -12.68 -1.90 -10.70
N LEU A 370 -12.70 -2.34 -11.96
CA LEU A 370 -12.28 -1.47 -13.07
C LEU A 370 -13.33 -0.38 -13.28
N VAL A 371 -12.96 0.87 -12.97
CA VAL A 371 -13.76 2.07 -13.24
C VAL A 371 -13.03 2.87 -14.31
N GLY A 372 -13.15 2.46 -15.57
CA GLY A 372 -12.27 2.92 -16.63
C GLY A 372 -12.87 2.97 -18.04
N GLY A 373 -12.28 3.82 -18.87
CA GLY A 373 -12.35 3.72 -20.33
C GLY A 373 -11.00 3.24 -20.87
N VAL A 374 -11.02 2.29 -21.79
CA VAL A 374 -9.83 1.58 -22.27
C VAL A 374 -9.77 1.63 -23.79
N ALA A 375 -8.61 2.01 -24.34
CA ALA A 375 -8.25 1.67 -25.71
C ALA A 375 -7.16 0.59 -25.66
N MET A 376 -7.37 -0.52 -26.35
CA MET A 376 -6.48 -1.68 -26.28
C MET A 376 -6.11 -2.21 -27.67
N ILE A 377 -4.89 -2.71 -27.77
CA ILE A 377 -4.32 -3.36 -28.94
C ILE A 377 -3.75 -4.73 -28.54
N TRP A 378 -4.01 -5.75 -29.35
CA TRP A 378 -3.72 -7.15 -29.01
C TRP A 378 -2.52 -7.68 -29.78
N GLN A 379 -1.67 -8.48 -29.15
CA GLN A 379 -0.62 -9.20 -29.86
C GLN A 379 -1.24 -10.14 -30.90
N TYR A 380 -0.73 -10.10 -32.12
CA TYR A 380 -1.09 -11.07 -33.13
C TYR A 380 -0.50 -12.44 -32.76
N LEU A 381 -1.25 -13.54 -32.92
CA LEU A 381 -0.66 -14.88 -32.96
C LEU A 381 -1.16 -15.51 -34.26
N PRO A 382 -0.28 -15.88 -35.21
CA PRO A 382 -0.71 -16.57 -36.43
C PRO A 382 -1.17 -17.98 -36.07
N GLU A 383 -2.43 -18.09 -35.65
CA GLU A 383 -3.10 -19.37 -35.55
C GLU A 383 -3.44 -19.83 -36.98
N ASN A 384 -2.71 -20.86 -37.46
CA ASN A 384 -2.99 -21.65 -38.68
C ASN A 384 -2.46 -21.19 -40.06
N ARG A 385 -1.17 -20.90 -40.22
CA ARG A 385 -0.45 -21.32 -41.46
C ARG A 385 1.00 -21.71 -41.17
N GLN A 386 1.41 -22.86 -41.70
CA GLN A 386 2.79 -23.29 -41.81
C GLN A 386 3.60 -22.28 -42.65
N SER A 387 4.12 -21.23 -42.04
CA SER A 387 5.32 -20.46 -42.42
C SER A 387 5.33 -19.19 -41.58
N GLY A 388 6.34 -19.04 -40.74
CA GLY A 388 6.47 -17.96 -39.75
C GLY A 388 6.76 -16.59 -40.35
N GLN A 389 5.84 -16.05 -41.15
CA GLN A 389 5.89 -14.67 -41.60
C GLN A 389 4.75 -13.89 -40.96
N CYS A 390 5.10 -12.93 -40.10
CA CYS A 390 4.18 -11.87 -39.71
C CYS A 390 3.72 -11.16 -40.98
N MET A 391 2.41 -10.90 -41.12
CA MET A 391 1.92 -10.12 -42.26
C MET A 391 2.58 -8.74 -42.19
N THR A 392 3.52 -8.47 -43.09
CA THR A 392 3.93 -7.12 -43.40
C THR A 392 2.76 -6.50 -44.16
N SER A 393 1.89 -5.76 -43.48
CA SER A 393 0.96 -4.88 -44.19
C SER A 393 1.80 -3.79 -44.84
N SER A 394 2.14 -3.99 -46.12
CA SER A 394 2.54 -2.90 -46.98
C SER A 394 1.39 -1.91 -47.05
N TRP A 395 1.63 -0.70 -46.55
CA TRP A 395 0.75 0.43 -46.76
C TRP A 395 0.68 0.71 -48.26
N SER A 396 -0.34 0.22 -48.95
CA SER A 396 -0.85 0.92 -50.13
C SER A 396 -1.93 1.86 -49.64
N GLN A 397 -1.63 3.15 -49.64
CA GLN A 397 -2.67 4.17 -49.63
C GLN A 397 -3.56 3.91 -50.85
N ASP A 398 -4.77 3.40 -50.62
CA ASP A 398 -5.81 3.41 -51.63
C ASP A 398 -6.85 4.46 -51.22
N PRO A 399 -6.81 5.67 -51.79
CA PRO A 399 -7.74 6.73 -51.46
C PRO A 399 -9.00 6.58 -52.31
N ALA A 400 -9.88 5.64 -51.99
CA ALA A 400 -11.24 5.63 -52.56
C ALA A 400 -12.19 4.70 -51.81
N HIS A 401 -13.07 5.27 -50.98
CA HIS A 401 -14.53 5.25 -51.18
C HIS A 401 -15.30 5.48 -49.85
N ARG A 402 -15.89 6.69 -49.79
CA ARG A 402 -17.13 7.14 -49.13
C ARG A 402 -17.36 6.87 -47.65
#